data_AF-A0A1H6MRC1-F1
#
_entry.id   AF-A0A1H6MRC1-F1
#
_cell.length_a   1.000
_cell.length_b   1.000
_cell.length_c   1.000
_cell.angle_alpha   90.00
_cell.angle_beta   90.00
_cell.angle_gamma   90.00
#
_symmetry.space_group_name_H-M   'P 1'
#
loop_
_entity.id
_entity.type
_entity.pdbx_description
1 polymer ?
#
loop_
_entity_poly.entity_id
_entity_poly.type
_entity_poly.pdbx_seq_one_letter_code
_entity_poly.pdbx_strand_id
1 'polypeptide(L)'
;MKKLILCFSLIFAFSCSNSDVQEDVNNNLTETNTLQARTTPAVDDEIDQIFFDFVNSEEYMLSKSLMNDFSTNFLTNVTPSDFNTKEEMLSWIGNNIGQTTFNSVSEAELKWNEIHSWTVVKIANHPEYYDYLKNASLSSKIIYFKKWIVQPIVNNNDDCERELNDCETSAMNYYIQDYMHAAFYDGSTRDSAISYADYWYQNRISACGRNYRSCMGL
;
A
#
# COMPACT_ATOMS: atom_id res chain seq x y z
N MET A 1 27.59 59.24 7.92
CA MET A 1 28.62 58.34 7.40
C MET A 1 28.00 56.96 7.22
N LYS A 2 28.23 56.33 6.07
CA LYS A 2 27.62 55.06 5.62
C LYS A 2 28.43 53.85 6.14
N LYS A 3 27.78 52.66 6.10
CA LYS A 3 28.33 51.28 6.15
C LYS A 3 28.42 50.70 7.57
N LEU A 4 28.09 49.43 7.87
CA LEU A 4 28.13 48.18 7.08
C LEU A 4 26.94 47.25 7.40
N ILE A 5 26.44 46.59 6.35
CA ILE A 5 25.61 45.38 6.39
C ILE A 5 26.57 44.18 6.40
N LEU A 6 26.35 43.21 7.29
CA LEU A 6 27.07 41.93 7.30
C LEU A 6 26.06 40.79 7.07
N CYS A 7 26.00 40.29 5.85
CA CYS A 7 25.26 39.08 5.47
C CYS A 7 26.18 37.87 5.70
N PHE A 8 25.78 36.95 6.57
CA PHE A 8 26.38 35.62 6.68
C PHE A 8 25.56 34.65 5.83
N SER A 9 26.02 34.40 4.61
CA SER A 9 25.55 33.30 3.76
C SER A 9 26.45 32.09 4.01
N LEU A 10 25.96 31.12 4.79
CA LEU A 10 26.54 29.78 4.89
C LEU A 10 26.14 28.98 3.65
N ILE A 11 27.10 28.72 2.78
CA ILE A 11 27.00 27.75 1.69
C ILE A 11 27.49 26.42 2.25
N PHE A 12 26.57 25.48 2.50
CA PHE A 12 26.90 24.08 2.73
C PHE A 12 27.09 23.40 1.37
N ALA A 13 28.34 23.15 0.99
CA ALA A 13 28.67 22.23 -0.09
C ALA A 13 28.70 20.80 0.48
N PHE A 14 27.69 19.99 0.15
CA PHE A 14 27.76 18.54 0.32
C PHE A 14 28.65 17.97 -0.80
N SER A 15 29.82 17.44 -0.42
CA SER A 15 30.64 16.61 -1.30
C SER A 15 30.13 15.17 -1.23
N CYS A 16 29.59 14.65 -2.33
CA CYS A 16 29.41 13.21 -2.52
C CYS A 16 30.77 12.59 -2.81
N SER A 17 31.34 11.92 -1.82
CA SER A 17 32.50 11.04 -1.98
C SER A 17 32.05 9.75 -2.65
N ASN A 18 32.28 9.62 -3.95
CA ASN A 18 32.26 8.32 -4.62
C ASN A 18 33.43 7.50 -4.10
N SER A 19 33.11 6.40 -3.43
CA SER A 19 34.09 5.36 -3.12
C SER A 19 33.79 4.15 -4.00
N ASP A 20 34.59 4.00 -5.04
CA ASP A 20 34.72 2.75 -5.77
C ASP A 20 35.31 1.70 -4.82
N VAL A 21 34.53 0.67 -4.53
CA VAL A 21 35.01 -0.55 -3.87
C VAL A 21 34.84 -1.69 -4.86
N GLN A 22 35.99 -2.16 -5.35
CA GLN A 22 36.13 -3.38 -6.11
C GLN A 22 36.83 -4.39 -5.21
N GLU A 23 36.17 -5.50 -4.86
CA GLU A 23 36.83 -6.80 -4.72
C GLU A 23 35.81 -7.96 -4.74
N ASP A 24 36.21 -8.98 -5.49
CA ASP A 24 35.52 -10.23 -5.82
C ASP A 24 35.22 -11.13 -4.61
N VAL A 25 34.05 -11.78 -4.60
CA VAL A 25 33.90 -13.15 -4.07
C VAL A 25 32.93 -13.95 -4.94
N ASN A 26 33.50 -14.91 -5.66
CA ASN A 26 32.84 -16.07 -6.23
C ASN A 26 32.27 -16.95 -5.11
N ASN A 27 30.99 -17.32 -5.15
CA ASN A 27 30.53 -18.67 -4.79
C ASN A 27 29.06 -18.92 -5.18
N ASN A 28 28.91 -19.83 -6.15
CA ASN A 28 27.81 -20.76 -6.41
C ASN A 28 26.63 -20.74 -5.42
N LEU A 29 25.47 -20.32 -5.92
CA LEU A 29 24.16 -20.96 -5.76
C LEU A 29 23.15 -20.18 -6.62
N THR A 30 23.25 -20.33 -7.94
CA THR A 30 22.20 -19.86 -8.84
C THR A 30 21.20 -20.98 -9.02
N GLU A 31 20.34 -21.21 -8.01
CA GLU A 31 18.99 -21.68 -8.33
C GLU A 31 18.32 -20.53 -9.07
N THR A 32 18.41 -20.57 -10.39
CA THR A 32 17.66 -19.69 -11.26
C THR A 32 16.20 -20.14 -11.18
N ASN A 33 15.51 -19.75 -10.11
CA ASN A 33 14.08 -19.54 -10.21
C ASN A 33 13.93 -18.50 -11.30
N THR A 34 13.57 -18.95 -12.50
CA THR A 34 13.09 -18.09 -13.57
C THR A 34 11.81 -17.45 -13.06
N LEU A 35 11.96 -16.39 -12.27
CA LEU A 35 10.95 -15.38 -12.05
C LEU A 35 10.64 -14.85 -13.44
N GLN A 36 9.63 -15.45 -14.07
CA GLN A 36 9.10 -15.00 -15.33
C GLN A 36 8.73 -13.53 -15.12
N ALA A 37 9.51 -12.63 -15.73
CA ALA A 37 9.33 -11.20 -15.55
C ALA A 37 7.88 -10.88 -15.93
N ARG A 38 7.07 -10.51 -14.94
CA ARG A 38 5.68 -10.12 -15.18
C ARG A 38 5.74 -8.90 -16.09
N THR A 39 5.21 -9.02 -17.30
CA THR A 39 5.07 -7.89 -18.21
C THR A 39 4.03 -6.94 -17.64
N THR A 40 4.42 -5.69 -17.40
CA THR A 40 3.49 -4.62 -17.05
C THR A 40 2.36 -4.57 -18.08
N PRO A 41 1.07 -4.50 -17.67
CA PRO A 41 -0.05 -4.33 -18.59
C PRO A 41 0.16 -3.14 -19.53
N ALA A 42 -0.33 -3.21 -20.76
CA ALA A 42 -0.32 -2.07 -21.67
C ALA A 42 -1.28 -0.97 -21.17
N VAL A 43 -0.94 0.30 -21.41
CA VAL A 43 -1.85 1.44 -21.20
C VAL A 43 -2.70 1.62 -22.45
N ASP A 44 -4.02 1.42 -22.36
CA ASP A 44 -4.93 1.42 -23.51
C ASP A 44 -5.65 2.77 -23.69
N ASP A 45 -5.86 3.53 -22.60
CA ASP A 45 -6.53 4.83 -22.62
C ASP A 45 -6.06 5.81 -21.52
N GLU A 46 -6.71 6.98 -21.42
CA GLU A 46 -6.38 8.02 -20.43
C GLU A 46 -6.65 7.57 -18.99
N ILE A 47 -7.69 6.76 -18.77
CA ILE A 47 -8.00 6.26 -17.42
C ILE A 47 -6.97 5.22 -17.01
N ASP A 48 -6.52 4.37 -17.94
CA ASP A 48 -5.37 3.50 -17.70
C ASP A 48 -4.13 4.28 -17.32
N GLN A 49 -3.85 5.40 -17.99
CA GLN A 49 -2.70 6.24 -17.66
C GLN A 49 -2.80 6.78 -16.23
N ILE A 50 -3.99 7.23 -15.79
CA ILE A 50 -4.25 7.67 -14.41
C ILE A 50 -3.92 6.56 -13.40
N PHE A 51 -4.38 5.33 -13.65
CA PHE A 51 -4.10 4.20 -12.76
C PHE A 51 -2.63 3.79 -12.80
N PHE A 52 -2.02 3.76 -13.99
CA PHE A 52 -0.61 3.48 -14.16
C PHE A 52 0.25 4.47 -13.38
N ASP A 53 0.01 5.77 -13.53
CA ASP A 53 0.75 6.82 -12.82
C ASP A 53 0.55 6.70 -11.31
N PHE A 54 -0.67 6.41 -10.85
CA PHE A 54 -0.97 6.19 -9.45
C PHE A 54 -0.24 4.99 -8.85
N VAL A 55 -0.28 3.81 -9.48
CA VAL A 55 0.33 2.59 -8.89
C VAL A 55 1.85 2.56 -8.99
N ASN A 56 2.43 3.36 -9.87
CA ASN A 56 3.88 3.51 -10.03
C ASN A 56 4.43 4.75 -9.30
N SER A 57 3.61 5.50 -8.56
CA SER A 57 4.06 6.66 -7.80
C SER A 57 4.77 6.28 -6.50
N GLU A 58 5.66 7.14 -6.04
CA GLU A 58 6.46 6.93 -4.84
C GLU A 58 5.55 6.81 -3.60
N GLU A 59 4.59 7.72 -3.47
CA GLU A 59 3.64 7.79 -2.39
C GLU A 59 2.70 6.58 -2.31
N TYR A 60 2.31 6.00 -3.44
CA TYR A 60 1.56 4.74 -3.46
C TYR A 60 2.42 3.59 -2.95
N MET A 61 3.64 3.46 -3.49
CA MET A 61 4.57 2.39 -3.10
C MET A 61 4.96 2.47 -1.62
N LEU A 62 5.25 3.66 -1.11
CA LEU A 62 5.58 3.89 0.30
C LEU A 62 4.39 3.64 1.21
N SER A 63 3.20 4.17 0.87
CA SER A 63 1.97 3.91 1.63
C SER A 63 1.68 2.41 1.73
N LYS A 64 1.80 1.69 0.60
CA LYS A 64 1.61 0.24 0.55
C LYS A 64 2.65 -0.53 1.37
N SER A 65 3.92 -0.14 1.29
CA SER A 65 5.00 -0.76 2.08
C SER A 65 4.75 -0.58 3.59
N LEU A 66 4.45 0.64 4.02
CA LEU A 66 4.19 0.94 5.43
C LEU A 66 2.96 0.19 5.96
N MET A 67 1.92 0.03 5.14
CA MET A 67 0.75 -0.76 5.50
C MET A 67 1.05 -2.24 5.64
N ASN A 68 1.84 -2.79 4.72
CA ASN A 68 2.30 -4.16 4.83
C ASN A 68 3.09 -4.33 6.13
N ASP A 69 4.08 -3.47 6.38
CA ASP A 69 4.88 -3.51 7.61
C ASP A 69 4.01 -3.39 8.86
N PHE A 70 3.07 -2.45 8.90
CA PHE A 70 2.13 -2.31 10.01
C PHE A 70 1.28 -3.56 10.22
N SER A 71 0.76 -4.15 9.13
CA SER A 71 -0.05 -5.37 9.19
C SER A 71 0.72 -6.61 9.68
N THR A 72 2.04 -6.68 9.44
CA THR A 72 2.87 -7.79 9.96
C THR A 72 3.10 -7.71 11.47
N ASN A 73 2.77 -6.58 12.12
CA ASN A 73 2.88 -6.46 13.57
C ASN A 73 1.74 -7.17 14.32
N PHE A 74 0.71 -7.66 13.63
CA PHE A 74 -0.35 -8.47 14.23
C PHE A 74 0.04 -9.96 14.15
N LEU A 75 0.19 -10.61 15.31
CA LEU A 75 0.56 -12.03 15.40
C LEU A 75 -0.64 -12.98 15.31
N THR A 76 -1.82 -12.43 15.04
CA THR A 76 -3.08 -13.15 14.91
C THR A 76 -3.84 -12.64 13.69
N ASN A 77 -4.81 -13.41 13.22
CA ASN A 77 -5.72 -12.95 12.18
C ASN A 77 -6.70 -11.94 12.78
N VAL A 78 -6.58 -10.69 12.31
CA VAL A 78 -7.50 -9.61 12.64
C VAL A 78 -8.52 -9.44 11.52
N THR A 79 -9.76 -9.17 11.89
CA THR A 79 -10.93 -9.08 11.02
C THR A 79 -11.65 -7.74 11.20
N PRO A 80 -12.50 -7.32 10.25
CA PRO A 80 -13.30 -6.10 10.42
C PRO A 80 -14.23 -6.10 11.63
N SER A 81 -14.52 -7.25 12.25
CA SER A 81 -15.25 -7.29 13.52
C SER A 81 -14.41 -6.90 14.74
N ASP A 82 -13.09 -6.92 14.63
CA ASP A 82 -12.17 -6.56 15.72
C ASP A 82 -12.06 -5.05 15.90
N PHE A 83 -12.10 -4.30 14.79
CA PHE A 83 -12.15 -2.84 14.75
C PHE A 83 -12.56 -2.35 13.36
N ASN A 84 -13.18 -1.17 13.27
CA ASN A 84 -13.58 -0.47 12.04
C ASN A 84 -13.06 0.98 11.97
N THR A 85 -12.29 1.43 12.95
CA THR A 85 -11.73 2.78 13.03
C THR A 85 -10.29 2.77 13.54
N LYS A 86 -9.57 3.89 13.38
CA LYS A 86 -8.22 4.08 13.97
C LYS A 86 -8.28 3.91 15.50
N GLU A 87 -9.26 4.52 16.14
CA GLU A 87 -9.39 4.53 17.59
C GLU A 87 -9.67 3.12 18.13
N GLU A 88 -10.56 2.38 17.48
CA GLU A 88 -10.82 0.97 17.81
C GLU A 88 -9.60 0.09 17.55
N MET A 89 -8.86 0.32 16.45
CA MET A 89 -7.62 -0.40 16.17
C MET A 89 -6.56 -0.18 17.26
N LEU A 90 -6.31 1.06 17.65
CA LEU A 90 -5.33 1.38 18.70
C LEU A 90 -5.80 0.85 20.06
N SER A 91 -7.10 0.89 20.34
CA SER A 91 -7.67 0.27 21.54
C SER A 91 -7.50 -1.25 21.53
N TRP A 92 -7.77 -1.91 20.40
CA TRP A 92 -7.56 -3.33 20.23
C TRP A 92 -6.09 -3.71 20.43
N ILE A 93 -5.15 -2.95 19.87
CA ILE A 93 -3.71 -3.15 20.06
C ILE A 93 -3.34 -3.03 21.54
N GLY A 94 -3.87 -2.02 22.24
CA GLY A 94 -3.63 -1.86 23.68
C GLY A 94 -4.15 -3.03 24.51
N ASN A 95 -5.35 -3.52 24.21
CA ASN A 95 -5.97 -4.65 24.90
C ASN A 95 -5.30 -5.99 24.55
N ASN A 96 -4.65 -6.09 23.39
CA ASN A 96 -4.05 -7.31 22.86
C ASN A 96 -2.56 -7.16 22.57
N ILE A 97 -1.83 -6.33 23.33
CA ILE A 97 -0.43 -6.01 23.01
C ILE A 97 0.46 -7.25 22.88
N GLY A 98 0.21 -8.29 23.70
CA GLY A 98 0.92 -9.58 23.62
C GLY A 98 0.60 -10.44 22.40
N GLN A 99 -0.41 -10.08 21.61
CA GLN A 99 -0.72 -10.64 20.29
C GLN A 99 -0.20 -9.75 19.16
N THR A 100 0.69 -8.82 19.48
CA THR A 100 1.33 -7.93 18.51
C THR A 100 2.84 -7.90 18.74
N THR A 101 3.58 -7.35 17.77
CA THR A 101 5.00 -7.03 17.94
C THR A 101 5.24 -5.56 18.29
N PHE A 102 4.19 -4.77 18.51
CA PHE A 102 4.33 -3.39 18.97
C PHE A 102 4.82 -3.37 20.42
N ASN A 103 5.78 -2.50 20.73
CA ASN A 103 6.25 -2.32 22.10
C ASN A 103 5.26 -1.52 22.95
N SER A 104 4.42 -0.70 22.31
CA SER A 104 3.40 0.12 22.96
C SER A 104 2.33 0.59 21.97
N VAL A 105 1.19 1.04 22.50
CA VAL A 105 0.15 1.71 21.69
C VAL A 105 0.70 2.98 21.03
N SER A 106 1.61 3.70 21.69
CA SER A 106 2.23 4.90 21.12
C SER A 106 3.10 4.60 19.90
N GLU A 107 3.82 3.46 19.88
CA GLU A 107 4.55 3.02 18.68
C GLU A 107 3.58 2.73 17.52
N ALA A 108 2.50 1.99 17.80
CA ALA A 108 1.48 1.72 16.80
C ALA A 108 0.85 3.01 16.25
N GLU A 109 0.55 3.97 17.13
CA GLU A 109 0.01 5.26 16.72
C GLU A 109 0.99 6.05 15.84
N LEU A 110 2.29 6.06 16.15
CA LEU A 110 3.30 6.72 15.32
C LEU A 110 3.36 6.11 13.93
N LYS A 111 3.42 4.78 13.82
CA LYS A 111 3.43 4.07 12.53
C LYS A 111 2.14 4.32 11.73
N TRP A 112 0.99 4.34 12.41
CA TRP A 112 -0.28 4.67 11.75
C TRP A 112 -0.33 6.12 11.25
N ASN A 113 0.17 7.07 12.03
CA ASN A 113 0.22 8.47 11.61
C ASN A 113 1.14 8.67 10.41
N GLU A 114 2.22 7.89 10.29
CA GLU A 114 3.07 7.87 9.11
C GLU A 114 2.29 7.38 7.86
N ILE A 115 1.60 6.24 7.96
CA ILE A 115 0.70 5.74 6.90
C ILE A 115 -0.32 6.80 6.48
N HIS A 116 -0.96 7.45 7.44
CA HIS A 116 -1.95 8.47 7.18
C HIS A 116 -1.34 9.67 6.45
N SER A 117 -0.14 10.12 6.86
CA SER A 117 0.55 11.24 6.20
C SER A 117 0.86 10.96 4.73
N TRP A 118 1.32 9.75 4.41
CA TRP A 118 1.52 9.32 3.02
C TRP A 118 0.21 9.18 2.25
N THR A 119 -0.88 8.79 2.91
CA THR A 119 -2.20 8.78 2.29
C THR A 119 -2.66 10.20 1.91
N VAL A 120 -2.43 11.18 2.77
CA VAL A 120 -2.71 12.60 2.47
C VAL A 120 -1.93 13.08 1.24
N VAL A 121 -0.63 12.78 1.17
CA VAL A 121 0.22 13.11 0.02
C VAL A 121 -0.29 12.41 -1.25
N LYS A 122 -0.61 11.13 -1.16
CA LYS A 122 -1.18 10.32 -2.23
C LYS A 122 -2.49 10.87 -2.77
N ILE A 123 -3.35 11.42 -1.92
CA ILE A 123 -4.59 12.07 -2.35
C ILE A 123 -4.30 13.41 -3.03
N ALA A 124 -3.38 14.19 -2.49
CA ALA A 124 -3.05 15.51 -3.01
C ALA A 124 -2.36 15.45 -4.39
N ASN A 125 -1.51 14.44 -4.63
CA ASN A 125 -0.71 14.32 -5.85
C ASN A 125 -1.43 13.62 -7.01
N HIS A 126 -2.52 12.88 -6.74
CA HIS A 126 -3.27 12.15 -7.76
C HIS A 126 -4.77 12.49 -7.78
N PRO A 127 -5.15 13.78 -7.83
CA PRO A 127 -6.55 14.19 -7.72
C PRO A 127 -7.45 13.54 -8.80
N GLU A 128 -6.93 13.32 -10.01
CA GLU A 128 -7.64 12.68 -11.12
C GLU A 128 -8.01 11.22 -10.84
N TYR A 129 -7.16 10.47 -10.12
CA TYR A 129 -7.49 9.12 -9.67
C TYR A 129 -8.72 9.16 -8.75
N TYR A 130 -8.70 10.00 -7.72
CA TYR A 130 -9.79 10.09 -6.76
C TYR A 130 -11.07 10.69 -7.37
N ASP A 131 -10.95 11.62 -8.32
CA ASP A 131 -12.10 12.14 -9.05
C ASP A 131 -12.77 11.06 -9.91
N TYR A 132 -11.97 10.25 -10.61
CA TYR A 132 -12.47 9.08 -11.32
C TYR A 132 -13.18 8.10 -10.37
N LEU A 133 -12.59 7.80 -9.20
CA LEU A 133 -13.25 6.94 -8.20
C LEU A 133 -14.54 7.51 -7.64
N LYS A 134 -14.70 8.84 -7.60
CA LYS A 134 -15.93 9.48 -7.15
C LYS A 134 -17.03 9.37 -8.20
N ASN A 135 -16.69 9.59 -9.47
CA ASN A 135 -17.67 9.85 -10.53
C ASN A 135 -17.99 8.62 -11.40
N ALA A 136 -17.06 7.67 -11.53
CA ALA A 136 -17.27 6.50 -12.40
C ALA A 136 -18.31 5.52 -11.83
N SER A 137 -18.88 4.68 -12.71
CA SER A 137 -19.71 3.56 -12.28
C SER A 137 -18.85 2.48 -11.60
N LEU A 138 -19.47 1.67 -10.72
CA LEU A 138 -18.81 0.53 -10.09
C LEU A 138 -18.20 -0.43 -11.13
N SER A 139 -18.94 -0.70 -12.21
CA SER A 139 -18.48 -1.60 -13.27
C SER A 139 -17.22 -1.08 -13.98
N SER A 140 -17.11 0.23 -14.19
CA SER A 140 -15.94 0.84 -14.81
C SER A 140 -14.74 0.77 -13.85
N LYS A 141 -14.91 1.09 -12.56
CA LYS A 141 -13.85 1.00 -11.55
C LYS A 141 -13.25 -0.40 -11.44
N ILE A 142 -14.10 -1.43 -11.44
CA ILE A 142 -13.66 -2.82 -11.35
C ILE A 142 -12.68 -3.18 -12.48
N ILE A 143 -12.89 -2.67 -13.70
CA ILE A 143 -12.02 -2.96 -14.85
C ILE A 143 -10.59 -2.48 -14.57
N TYR A 144 -10.42 -1.21 -14.17
CA TYR A 144 -9.10 -0.63 -13.93
C TYR A 144 -8.44 -1.16 -12.65
N PHE A 145 -9.22 -1.45 -11.59
CA PHE A 145 -8.68 -2.07 -10.38
C PHE A 145 -8.12 -3.46 -10.67
N LYS A 146 -8.85 -4.29 -11.42
CA LYS A 146 -8.37 -5.62 -11.82
C LYS A 146 -7.12 -5.57 -12.68
N LYS A 147 -6.94 -4.50 -13.45
CA LYS A 147 -5.79 -4.33 -14.34
C LYS A 147 -4.54 -3.85 -13.59
N TRP A 148 -4.70 -2.85 -12.72
CA TRP A 148 -3.57 -2.11 -12.14
C TRP A 148 -3.31 -2.37 -10.66
N ILE A 149 -4.36 -2.66 -9.87
CA ILE A 149 -4.28 -2.77 -8.41
C ILE A 149 -4.21 -4.24 -7.97
N VAL A 150 -5.03 -5.10 -8.58
CA VAL A 150 -4.97 -6.55 -8.42
C VAL A 150 -4.00 -7.06 -9.48
N GLN A 151 -2.94 -7.76 -9.07
CA GLN A 151 -2.09 -8.43 -10.05
C GLN A 151 -2.60 -9.84 -10.27
N PRO A 152 -3.03 -10.22 -11.48
CA PRO A 152 -3.47 -11.59 -11.74
C PRO A 152 -2.34 -12.57 -11.42
N ILE A 153 -2.65 -13.61 -10.65
CA ILE A 153 -1.80 -14.80 -10.59
C ILE A 153 -2.08 -15.62 -11.85
N VAL A 154 -1.03 -16.18 -12.45
CA VAL A 154 -1.08 -16.77 -13.79
C VAL A 154 -1.89 -18.08 -13.78
N ASN A 155 -3.00 -18.06 -14.51
CA ASN A 155 -3.85 -19.16 -15.03
C ASN A 155 -3.20 -20.55 -15.06
N ASN A 156 -3.17 -21.22 -13.91
CA ASN A 156 -3.18 -22.67 -13.82
C ASN A 156 -4.57 -23.08 -13.34
N ASN A 157 -5.20 -23.99 -14.08
CA ASN A 157 -6.62 -24.32 -13.97
C ASN A 157 -6.91 -25.20 -12.73
N ASP A 158 -6.43 -24.81 -11.55
CA ASP A 158 -6.58 -25.50 -10.27
C ASP A 158 -7.62 -24.83 -9.35
N ASP A 159 -8.19 -25.61 -8.42
CA ASP A 159 -9.24 -25.13 -7.53
C ASP A 159 -8.73 -24.04 -6.56
N CYS A 160 -7.44 -24.08 -6.19
CA CYS A 160 -6.81 -23.10 -5.29
C CYS A 160 -6.73 -21.71 -5.93
N GLU A 161 -6.41 -21.64 -7.21
CA GLU A 161 -6.37 -20.39 -7.97
C GLU A 161 -7.77 -19.81 -8.14
N ARG A 162 -8.79 -20.65 -8.36
CA ARG A 162 -10.19 -20.18 -8.37
C ARG A 162 -10.57 -19.56 -7.02
N GLU A 163 -10.26 -20.22 -5.92
CA GLU A 163 -10.51 -19.70 -4.57
C GLU A 163 -9.75 -18.40 -4.29
N LEU A 164 -8.51 -18.31 -4.76
CA LEU A 164 -7.72 -17.07 -4.68
C LEU A 164 -8.40 -15.93 -5.45
N ASN A 165 -8.76 -16.16 -6.72
CA ASN A 165 -9.40 -15.18 -7.57
C ASN A 165 -10.74 -14.69 -7.00
N ASP A 166 -11.52 -15.60 -6.41
CA ASP A 166 -12.77 -15.27 -5.73
C ASP A 166 -12.51 -14.42 -4.47
N CYS A 167 -11.50 -14.77 -3.68
CA CYS A 167 -11.08 -14.03 -2.49
C CYS A 167 -10.58 -12.61 -2.84
N GLU A 168 -9.70 -12.48 -3.84
CA GLU A 168 -9.18 -11.19 -4.30
C GLU A 168 -10.29 -10.32 -4.91
N THR A 169 -11.20 -10.92 -5.68
CA THR A 169 -12.38 -10.20 -6.20
C THR A 169 -13.26 -9.68 -5.07
N SER A 170 -13.49 -10.49 -4.02
CA SER A 170 -14.22 -10.05 -2.83
C SER A 170 -13.52 -8.92 -2.10
N ALA A 171 -12.21 -9.05 -1.85
CA ALA A 171 -11.40 -8.02 -1.21
C ALA A 171 -11.42 -6.69 -1.98
N MET A 172 -11.29 -6.75 -3.31
CA MET A 172 -11.38 -5.59 -4.19
C MET A 172 -12.78 -4.95 -4.16
N ASN A 173 -13.85 -5.73 -4.15
CA ASN A 173 -15.21 -5.18 -4.09
C ASN A 173 -15.45 -4.41 -2.78
N TYR A 174 -14.99 -4.94 -1.65
CA TYR A 174 -15.04 -4.20 -0.38
C TYR A 174 -14.21 -2.93 -0.44
N TYR A 175 -12.98 -3.02 -0.96
CA TYR A 175 -12.09 -1.88 -1.09
C TYR A 175 -12.69 -0.75 -1.95
N ILE A 176 -13.30 -1.08 -3.10
CA ILE A 176 -13.99 -0.08 -3.94
C ILE A 176 -15.18 0.52 -3.20
N GLN A 177 -15.96 -0.27 -2.46
CA GLN A 177 -17.08 0.23 -1.66
C GLN A 177 -16.62 1.18 -0.56
N ASP A 178 -15.58 0.82 0.19
CA ASP A 178 -15.01 1.63 1.27
C ASP A 178 -14.44 2.95 0.70
N TYR A 179 -13.76 2.89 -0.45
CA TYR A 179 -13.29 4.07 -1.16
C TYR A 179 -14.43 4.97 -1.66
N MET A 180 -15.48 4.38 -2.25
CA MET A 180 -16.67 5.12 -2.67
C MET A 180 -17.36 5.78 -1.48
N HIS A 181 -17.42 5.10 -0.34
CA HIS A 181 -17.94 5.67 0.89
C HIS A 181 -17.06 6.83 1.37
N ALA A 182 -15.75 6.65 1.33
CA ALA A 182 -14.79 7.68 1.73
C ALA A 182 -14.89 8.94 0.86
N ALA A 183 -15.22 8.81 -0.43
CA ALA A 183 -15.39 9.92 -1.36
C ALA A 183 -16.56 10.88 -1.01
N PHE A 184 -17.44 10.51 -0.07
CA PHE A 184 -18.48 11.39 0.48
C PHE A 184 -17.99 12.26 1.65
N TYR A 185 -16.79 12.02 2.16
CA TYR A 185 -16.15 12.85 3.17
C TYR A 185 -15.20 13.86 2.53
N ASP A 186 -14.88 14.90 3.30
CA ASP A 186 -13.89 15.92 2.94
C ASP A 186 -12.77 15.99 4.00
N GLY A 187 -11.62 16.54 3.60
CA GLY A 187 -10.48 16.79 4.48
C GLY A 187 -10.00 15.55 5.24
N SER A 188 -9.64 15.73 6.51
CA SER A 188 -9.02 14.67 7.32
C SER A 188 -9.91 13.43 7.51
N THR A 189 -11.24 13.57 7.48
CA THR A 189 -12.16 12.44 7.57
C THR A 189 -12.06 11.55 6.34
N ARG A 190 -12.01 12.14 5.14
CA ARG A 190 -11.79 11.42 3.88
C ARG A 190 -10.44 10.71 3.90
N ASP A 191 -9.40 11.44 4.27
CA ASP A 191 -8.03 10.93 4.24
C ASP A 191 -7.87 9.75 5.23
N SER A 192 -8.55 9.82 6.38
CA SER A 192 -8.60 8.72 7.38
C SER A 192 -9.38 7.51 6.87
N ALA A 193 -10.55 7.74 6.26
CA ALA A 193 -11.36 6.66 5.69
C ALA A 193 -10.64 5.93 4.56
N ILE A 194 -9.91 6.67 3.70
CA ILE A 194 -9.06 6.10 2.64
C ILE A 194 -7.91 5.29 3.24
N SER A 195 -7.19 5.85 4.22
CA SER A 195 -6.10 5.15 4.92
C SER A 195 -6.58 3.82 5.51
N TYR A 196 -7.83 3.81 5.98
CA TYR A 196 -8.44 2.62 6.56
C TYR A 196 -8.87 1.58 5.51
N ALA A 197 -9.47 2.03 4.42
CA ALA A 197 -9.85 1.18 3.30
C ALA A 197 -8.62 0.47 2.71
N ASP A 198 -7.54 1.22 2.52
CA ASP A 198 -6.25 0.69 2.08
C ASP A 198 -5.70 -0.39 3.03
N TYR A 199 -5.76 -0.16 4.35
CA TYR A 199 -5.28 -1.11 5.35
C TYR A 199 -6.06 -2.44 5.25
N TRP A 200 -7.40 -2.36 5.19
CA TRP A 200 -8.22 -3.56 5.07
C TRP A 200 -8.04 -4.29 3.78
N TYR A 201 -7.84 -3.56 2.67
CA TYR A 201 -7.53 -4.19 1.39
C TYR A 201 -6.23 -4.99 1.48
N GLN A 202 -5.14 -4.40 2.02
CA GLN A 202 -3.89 -5.13 2.19
C GLN A 202 -4.03 -6.34 3.13
N ASN A 203 -4.79 -6.20 4.23
CA ASN A 203 -5.02 -7.29 5.15
C ASN A 203 -5.79 -8.45 4.47
N ARG A 204 -6.84 -8.15 3.72
CA ARG A 204 -7.66 -9.14 2.98
C ARG A 204 -6.86 -9.82 1.88
N ILE A 205 -6.12 -9.07 1.05
CA ILE A 205 -5.25 -9.65 0.01
C ILE A 205 -4.18 -10.55 0.64
N SER A 206 -3.60 -10.14 1.77
CA SER A 206 -2.64 -10.97 2.51
C SER A 206 -3.29 -12.27 3.02
N ALA A 207 -4.54 -12.21 3.49
CA ALA A 207 -5.30 -13.39 3.90
C ALA A 207 -5.61 -14.31 2.70
N CYS A 208 -5.99 -13.75 1.54
CA CYS A 208 -6.17 -14.50 0.31
C CYS A 208 -4.89 -15.25 -0.09
N GLY A 209 -3.73 -14.58 -0.03
CA GLY A 209 -2.44 -15.20 -0.31
C GLY A 209 -2.04 -16.30 0.70
N ARG A 210 -2.41 -16.16 1.98
CA ARG A 210 -2.21 -17.24 2.99
C ARG A 210 -3.10 -18.45 2.70
N ASN A 211 -4.37 -18.22 2.39
CA ASN A 211 -5.31 -19.30 2.07
C ASN A 211 -4.88 -20.06 0.81
N TYR A 212 -4.41 -19.33 -0.21
CA TYR A 212 -3.86 -19.93 -1.42
C TYR A 212 -2.65 -20.81 -1.12
N ARG A 213 -1.65 -20.31 -0.36
CA ARG A 213 -0.49 -21.12 0.05
C ARG A 213 -0.91 -22.38 0.82
N SER A 214 -1.85 -22.24 1.76
CA SER A 214 -2.40 -23.38 2.49
C SER A 214 -3.10 -24.40 1.58
N CYS A 215 -3.87 -23.93 0.58
CA CYS A 215 -4.53 -24.80 -0.40
C CYS A 215 -3.50 -25.57 -1.24
N MET A 216 -2.39 -24.92 -1.59
CA MET A 216 -1.26 -25.51 -2.31
C MET A 216 -0.37 -26.41 -1.43
N GLY A 217 -0.60 -26.47 -0.11
CA GLY A 217 0.23 -27.22 0.83
C GLY A 217 1.62 -26.62 1.09
N LEU A 218 1.74 -25.29 0.98
CA LEU A 218 2.96 -24.49 1.21
C LEU A 218 2.99 -23.82 2.58
#